data_AF-A0A520BH16-F1
#
_entry.id   AF-A0A520BH16-F1
#
_cell.length_a   1.000
_cell.length_b   1.000
_cell.length_c   1.000
_cell.angle_alpha   90.00
_cell.angle_beta   90.00
_cell.angle_gamma   90.00
#
_symmetry.space_group_name_H-M   'P 1'
#
loop_
_entity.id
_entity.type
_entity.pdbx_description
1 polymer ?
#
loop_
_entity_poly.entity_id
_entity_poly.type
_entity_poly.pdbx_seq_one_letter_code
_entity_poly.pdbx_strand_id
1 'polypeptide(L)'
;MQKQIFFCLFLLFSLSVCAQTEKPVADTKNTSPKVRDSTYNIGGYQFNPSKKTVSILQEFSKGKVGTSMGYFPDSSIKYDSTTLIVLGNEVLFKEYFPKEVDFASLHYIGESDYSQNLFSDKQFIYTYSPNFLKYQGTVKKLDVSDYTRINDYVYEDKSGELFFLNTTNGLKLSKIDASLKLDKHSLKHLQGQYFADKNGLYALGVRYFGHMYSKKFSQQPIDILVESANGRTIKPIIARNYIVYGNSVYAKNHSIEKLKLDVNKMIELKWGIQNIYFITDGTNLFENRHSSYREAEWNKENHYANDFFKSGVNLLKIFSPQIKFLQGKDKNTLYFSNVKGDKNQYTEKHGILIKTDQGYYFANMGRADTKPEKIANVVIYNQKTKQNEEFEDSEFLNIEERIFAYKGNVSFDNMPIKEINNAKNLQFFVGIGIKTNFVTSSDTLIAFGNFGGYQSEIIDGGQQVIFEKWIKTGVDVTKLKAVNKNLLVDEQNFYDCSNGSLQIIPFKKLGLPVKLLLPTEPIQYDF
;
A
#
# COMPACT_ATOMS: atom_id res chain seq x y z
N MET A 1 -59.66 -38.39 -8.06
CA MET A 1 -59.75 -37.52 -6.87
C MET A 1 -58.54 -37.80 -5.99
N GLN A 2 -57.76 -36.77 -5.64
CA GLN A 2 -56.92 -36.60 -4.43
C GLN A 2 -55.94 -37.75 -4.04
N LYS A 3 -54.66 -37.55 -3.72
CA LYS A 3 -53.98 -36.44 -3.01
C LYS A 3 -52.45 -36.61 -3.14
N GLN A 4 -51.75 -35.51 -2.92
CA GLN A 4 -50.29 -35.35 -2.77
C GLN A 4 -49.72 -36.04 -1.51
N ILE A 5 -48.38 -36.06 -1.45
CA ILE A 5 -47.41 -35.96 -0.30
C ILE A 5 -46.41 -37.14 -0.36
N PHE A 6 -45.14 -37.01 -0.77
CA PHE A 6 -43.92 -36.30 -0.26
C PHE A 6 -42.93 -37.24 0.48
N PHE A 7 -41.64 -37.10 0.11
CA PHE A 7 -40.39 -37.52 0.78
C PHE A 7 -40.12 -39.06 0.85
N CYS A 8 -38.97 -39.64 0.43
CA CYS A 8 -37.59 -39.33 0.79
C CYS A 8 -36.63 -40.40 0.18
N LEU A 9 -35.36 -40.03 -0.04
CA LEU A 9 -34.13 -40.85 0.11
C LEU A 9 -33.65 -41.86 -0.98
N PHE A 10 -32.30 -41.88 -1.08
CA PHE A 10 -31.36 -42.77 -1.77
C PHE A 10 -31.21 -42.61 -3.30
N LEU A 11 -30.17 -41.95 -3.83
CA LEU A 11 -28.74 -42.37 -3.92
C LEU A 11 -28.58 -43.69 -4.70
N LEU A 12 -27.69 -43.65 -5.70
CA LEU A 12 -27.12 -44.74 -6.53
C LEU A 12 -27.84 -45.03 -7.87
N PHE A 13 -27.53 -44.21 -8.88
CA PHE A 13 -27.30 -44.76 -10.22
C PHE A 13 -25.80 -44.93 -10.43
N SER A 14 -25.38 -46.18 -10.31
CA SER A 14 -24.19 -46.76 -10.89
C SER A 14 -24.16 -46.54 -12.41
N LEU A 15 -22.95 -46.39 -12.96
CA LEU A 15 -22.41 -47.26 -14.01
C LEU A 15 -20.99 -46.81 -14.41
N SER A 16 -20.01 -47.53 -13.87
CA SER A 16 -18.87 -48.14 -14.58
C SER A 16 -18.09 -47.33 -15.61
N VAL A 17 -16.84 -46.98 -15.27
CA VAL A 17 -15.66 -47.37 -16.07
C VAL A 17 -14.53 -47.78 -15.11
N CYS A 18 -14.16 -49.05 -15.19
CA CYS A 18 -13.01 -49.65 -14.52
C CYS A 18 -11.70 -49.03 -14.99
N ALA A 19 -10.77 -48.92 -14.05
CA ALA A 19 -9.37 -48.62 -14.28
C ALA A 19 -8.71 -49.62 -15.25
N GLN A 20 -8.06 -49.10 -16.27
CA GLN A 20 -6.83 -49.67 -16.82
C GLN A 20 -5.75 -48.60 -16.67
N THR A 21 -4.94 -48.76 -15.63
CA THR A 21 -3.66 -48.08 -15.49
C THR A 21 -2.70 -48.60 -16.56
N GLU A 22 -2.58 -47.88 -17.68
CA GLU A 22 -1.42 -48.03 -18.55
C GLU A 22 -0.18 -47.52 -17.81
N LYS A 23 0.80 -48.41 -17.64
CA LYS A 23 2.13 -48.05 -17.14
C LYS A 23 2.76 -47.03 -18.11
N PRO A 24 3.35 -45.92 -17.63
CA PRO A 24 4.07 -45.02 -18.50
C PRO A 24 5.28 -45.75 -19.10
N VAL A 25 5.28 -45.87 -20.43
CA VAL A 25 6.46 -46.30 -21.19
C VAL A 25 7.53 -45.25 -20.98
N ALA A 26 8.65 -45.67 -20.38
CA ALA A 26 9.84 -44.85 -20.23
C ALA A 26 10.48 -44.62 -21.61
N ASP A 27 10.03 -43.57 -22.29
CA ASP A 27 10.67 -43.10 -23.51
C ASP A 27 11.91 -42.28 -23.12
N THR A 28 13.00 -42.99 -22.81
CA THR A 28 14.32 -42.39 -22.57
C THR A 28 14.91 -41.91 -23.90
N LYS A 29 14.35 -40.82 -24.45
CA LYS A 29 15.09 -39.96 -25.37
C LYS A 29 15.83 -38.93 -24.54
N ASN A 30 17.17 -39.06 -24.56
CA ASN A 30 18.14 -38.01 -24.22
C ASN A 30 17.73 -36.70 -24.90
N THR A 31 16.88 -35.94 -24.24
CA THR A 31 16.77 -34.51 -24.46
C THR A 31 17.74 -33.92 -23.47
N SER A 32 18.92 -33.53 -23.96
CA SER A 32 19.75 -32.52 -23.31
C SER A 32 18.78 -31.45 -22.77
N PRO A 33 18.88 -31.05 -21.49
CA PRO A 33 17.92 -30.12 -20.92
C PRO A 33 17.88 -28.89 -21.83
N LYS A 34 16.81 -28.73 -22.61
CA LYS A 34 16.56 -27.49 -23.34
C LYS A 34 16.65 -26.43 -22.27
N VAL A 35 17.67 -25.58 -22.37
CA VAL A 35 17.81 -24.37 -21.57
C VAL A 35 16.43 -23.74 -21.57
N ARG A 36 15.72 -23.79 -20.44
CA ARG A 36 14.39 -23.17 -20.36
C ARG A 36 14.63 -21.71 -20.70
N ASP A 37 14.06 -21.25 -21.81
CA ASP A 37 14.03 -19.84 -22.17
C ASP A 37 13.58 -19.07 -20.92
N SER A 38 14.52 -18.37 -20.29
CA SER A 38 14.27 -17.70 -19.02
C SER A 38 13.36 -16.52 -19.32
N THR A 39 12.09 -16.66 -18.97
CA THR A 39 11.13 -15.56 -19.06
C THR A 39 11.11 -14.81 -17.75
N TYR A 40 11.10 -13.49 -17.83
CA TYR A 40 11.01 -12.60 -16.68
C TYR A 40 9.72 -11.81 -16.79
N ASN A 41 9.03 -11.60 -15.67
CA ASN A 41 7.85 -10.74 -15.64
C ASN A 41 8.17 -9.54 -14.75
N ILE A 42 7.85 -8.34 -15.24
CA ILE A 42 7.94 -7.10 -14.46
C ILE A 42 6.70 -6.29 -14.79
N GLY A 43 5.84 -6.05 -13.79
CA GLY A 43 4.54 -5.40 -14.00
C GLY A 43 3.70 -6.11 -15.06
N GLY A 44 3.19 -5.36 -16.04
CA GLY A 44 2.39 -5.90 -17.15
C GLY A 44 3.19 -6.54 -18.28
N TYR A 45 4.51 -6.69 -18.16
CA TYR A 45 5.38 -7.16 -19.25
C TYR A 45 6.00 -8.53 -18.97
N GLN A 46 6.13 -9.33 -20.02
CA GLN A 46 6.91 -10.56 -20.05
C GLN A 46 8.06 -10.43 -21.04
N PHE A 47 9.27 -10.62 -20.56
CA PHE A 47 10.52 -10.54 -21.31
C PHE A 47 11.00 -11.93 -21.67
N ASN A 48 11.34 -12.15 -22.93
CA ASN A 48 12.07 -13.33 -23.37
C ASN A 48 13.37 -12.89 -24.06
N PRO A 49 14.49 -12.79 -23.32
CA PRO A 49 15.76 -12.31 -23.87
C PRO A 49 16.37 -13.21 -24.94
N SER A 50 16.18 -14.55 -24.85
CA SER A 50 16.71 -15.48 -25.86
C SER A 50 16.00 -15.32 -27.21
N LYS A 51 14.69 -15.02 -27.18
CA LYS A 51 13.89 -14.73 -28.39
C LYS A 51 13.88 -13.26 -28.79
N LYS A 52 14.45 -12.37 -27.96
CA LYS A 52 14.41 -10.91 -28.12
C LYS A 52 12.97 -10.38 -28.31
N THR A 53 12.05 -10.87 -27.48
CA THR A 53 10.63 -10.47 -27.54
C THR A 53 10.16 -9.93 -26.21
N VAL A 54 9.31 -8.90 -26.26
CA VAL A 54 8.51 -8.42 -25.13
C VAL A 54 7.04 -8.67 -25.44
N SER A 55 6.34 -9.24 -24.47
CA SER A 55 4.90 -9.46 -24.50
C SER A 55 4.22 -8.64 -23.40
N ILE A 56 2.99 -8.22 -23.65
CA ILE A 56 2.18 -7.41 -22.73
C ILE A 56 0.97 -8.22 -22.29
N LEU A 57 0.65 -8.12 -21.01
CA LEU A 57 -0.56 -8.69 -20.45
C LEU A 57 -1.78 -7.95 -21.01
N GLN A 58 -2.66 -8.68 -21.70
CA GLN A 58 -3.90 -8.16 -22.26
C GLN A 58 -5.08 -9.01 -21.82
N GLU A 59 -6.22 -8.35 -21.59
CA GLU A 59 -7.52 -9.00 -21.43
C GLU A 59 -8.11 -9.32 -22.80
N PHE A 60 -8.70 -10.51 -22.93
CA PHE A 60 -9.46 -10.88 -24.11
C PHE A 60 -10.71 -11.66 -23.71
N SER A 61 -11.83 -11.32 -24.36
CA SER A 61 -13.09 -12.01 -24.16
C SER A 61 -13.11 -13.32 -24.94
N LYS A 62 -13.36 -14.45 -24.26
CA LYS A 62 -13.69 -15.72 -24.92
C LYS A 62 -15.22 -15.86 -25.03
N GLY A 63 -15.87 -14.95 -25.73
CA GLY A 63 -17.31 -15.01 -26.00
C GLY A 63 -18.18 -15.10 -24.72
N LYS A 64 -19.23 -15.93 -24.74
CA LYS A 64 -20.21 -16.08 -23.63
C LYS A 64 -19.63 -16.63 -22.31
N VAL A 65 -18.34 -16.98 -22.24
CA VAL A 65 -17.76 -17.76 -21.13
C VAL A 65 -16.75 -16.97 -20.27
N GLY A 66 -16.62 -15.65 -20.49
CA GLY A 66 -15.88 -14.73 -19.61
C GLY A 66 -14.58 -14.17 -20.19
N THR A 67 -14.01 -13.21 -19.48
CA THR A 67 -12.74 -12.54 -19.80
C THR A 67 -11.55 -13.40 -19.33
N SER A 68 -10.56 -13.58 -20.19
CA SER A 68 -9.27 -14.23 -19.86
C SER A 68 -8.12 -13.23 -20.01
N MET A 69 -7.02 -13.44 -19.33
CA MET A 69 -5.79 -12.63 -19.47
C MET A 69 -4.67 -13.47 -20.08
N GLY A 70 -3.84 -12.86 -20.93
CA GLY A 70 -2.68 -13.53 -21.54
C GLY A 70 -1.60 -12.54 -21.98
N TYR A 71 -0.36 -13.02 -22.12
CA TYR A 71 0.75 -12.23 -22.64
C TYR A 71 0.84 -12.36 -24.16
N PHE A 72 0.79 -11.23 -24.86
CA PHE A 72 0.88 -11.17 -26.33
C PHE A 72 2.04 -10.28 -26.77
N PRO A 73 2.84 -10.70 -27.77
CA PRO A 73 3.95 -9.89 -28.27
C PRO A 73 3.50 -8.49 -28.72
N ASP A 74 4.23 -7.44 -28.32
CA ASP A 74 4.00 -6.08 -28.84
C ASP A 74 5.03 -5.75 -29.92
N SER A 75 4.57 -5.68 -31.16
CA SER A 75 5.40 -5.38 -32.33
C SER A 75 5.93 -3.95 -32.38
N SER A 76 5.41 -3.04 -31.55
CA SER A 76 5.94 -1.68 -31.44
C SER A 76 7.28 -1.62 -30.70
N ILE A 77 7.60 -2.61 -29.86
CA ILE A 77 8.83 -2.65 -29.09
C ILE A 77 9.93 -3.32 -29.91
N LYS A 78 10.99 -2.57 -30.22
CA LYS A 78 12.18 -3.09 -30.89
C LYS A 78 13.27 -3.44 -29.88
N TYR A 79 13.32 -4.70 -29.45
CA TYR A 79 14.17 -5.20 -28.35
C TYR A 79 15.62 -4.67 -28.35
N ASP A 80 16.29 -4.77 -29.50
CA ASP A 80 17.72 -4.41 -29.62
C ASP A 80 18.00 -2.90 -29.54
N SER A 81 16.97 -2.07 -29.65
CA SER A 81 17.10 -0.60 -29.71
C SER A 81 16.29 0.13 -28.65
N THR A 82 15.41 -0.57 -27.94
CA THR A 82 14.52 0.04 -26.94
C THR A 82 15.26 0.31 -25.62
N THR A 83 14.60 1.00 -24.71
CA THR A 83 15.05 1.22 -23.33
C THR A 83 13.84 1.03 -22.43
N LEU A 84 14.03 0.22 -21.38
CA LEU A 84 13.06 0.11 -20.30
C LEU A 84 13.24 1.30 -19.38
N ILE A 85 12.17 2.04 -19.16
CA ILE A 85 12.15 3.23 -18.34
C ILE A 85 11.34 2.90 -17.09
N VAL A 86 11.96 3.09 -15.94
CA VAL A 86 11.27 3.10 -14.65
C VAL A 86 10.90 4.55 -14.38
N LEU A 87 9.62 4.89 -14.48
CA LEU A 87 9.11 6.26 -14.33
C LEU A 87 8.19 6.31 -13.11
N GLY A 88 8.63 6.95 -12.03
CA GLY A 88 7.84 7.00 -10.80
C GLY A 88 7.56 5.61 -10.24
N ASN A 89 6.29 5.21 -10.23
CA ASN A 89 5.80 3.89 -9.81
C ASN A 89 5.66 2.86 -10.93
N GLU A 90 5.97 3.23 -12.17
CA GLU A 90 5.70 2.42 -13.34
C GLU A 90 6.98 1.99 -14.05
N VAL A 91 6.84 0.91 -14.81
CA VAL A 91 7.84 0.44 -15.75
C VAL A 91 7.20 0.50 -17.12
N LEU A 92 7.85 1.14 -18.10
CA LEU A 92 7.34 1.24 -19.46
C LEU A 92 8.46 1.37 -20.49
N PHE A 93 8.12 1.25 -21.78
CA PHE A 93 9.09 1.38 -22.86
C PHE A 93 9.10 2.79 -23.45
N LYS A 94 10.27 3.21 -23.96
CA LYS A 94 10.43 4.52 -24.62
C LYS A 94 9.41 4.75 -25.74
N GLU A 95 8.99 3.70 -26.45
CA GLU A 95 8.04 3.81 -27.56
C GLU A 95 6.63 4.25 -27.12
N TYR A 96 6.33 4.27 -25.82
CA TYR A 96 5.04 4.70 -25.28
C TYR A 96 5.00 6.19 -24.88
N PHE A 97 6.12 6.90 -24.96
CA PHE A 97 6.16 8.34 -24.77
C PHE A 97 5.81 9.08 -26.08
N PRO A 98 5.32 10.34 -26.01
CA PRO A 98 5.23 11.21 -27.17
C PRO A 98 6.56 11.34 -27.92
N LYS A 99 6.51 11.50 -29.24
CA LYS A 99 7.72 11.53 -30.11
C LYS A 99 8.60 12.75 -29.83
N GLU A 100 8.01 13.82 -29.32
CA GLU A 100 8.69 15.07 -28.99
C GLU A 100 9.47 15.06 -27.67
N VAL A 101 9.30 14.01 -26.84
CA VAL A 101 9.95 13.95 -25.53
C VAL A 101 11.47 13.91 -25.69
N ASP A 102 12.15 14.88 -25.07
CA ASP A 102 13.61 14.81 -24.92
C ASP A 102 13.98 13.83 -23.81
N PHE A 103 14.21 12.56 -24.20
CA PHE A 103 14.61 11.52 -23.28
C PHE A 103 15.90 11.81 -22.51
N ALA A 104 16.80 12.67 -23.00
CA ALA A 104 18.03 12.97 -22.29
C ALA A 104 17.76 13.85 -21.05
N SER A 105 16.79 14.77 -21.14
CA SER A 105 16.40 15.67 -20.06
C SER A 105 15.15 15.25 -19.28
N LEU A 106 14.56 14.11 -19.65
CA LEU A 106 13.38 13.56 -18.99
C LEU A 106 13.61 13.39 -17.47
N HIS A 107 12.70 13.99 -16.69
CA HIS A 107 12.71 14.03 -15.24
C HIS A 107 11.31 13.70 -14.71
N TYR A 108 11.23 12.91 -13.65
CA TYR A 108 9.96 12.57 -13.01
C TYR A 108 9.58 13.61 -11.96
N ILE A 109 8.36 14.15 -12.05
CA ILE A 109 7.84 15.17 -11.13
C ILE A 109 7.03 14.52 -9.99
N GLY A 110 6.09 13.64 -10.32
CA GLY A 110 5.15 13.09 -9.35
C GLY A 110 3.89 12.53 -10.01
N GLU A 111 2.75 12.65 -9.33
CA GLU A 111 1.46 12.20 -9.87
C GLU A 111 0.38 13.28 -9.78
N SER A 112 -0.49 13.30 -10.77
CA SER A 112 -1.74 14.05 -10.80
C SER A 112 -2.90 13.16 -10.38
N ASP A 113 -3.73 13.65 -9.45
CA ASP A 113 -4.95 13.00 -8.97
C ASP A 113 -4.81 11.48 -8.72
N TYR A 114 -3.65 11.07 -8.19
CA TYR A 114 -3.31 9.68 -7.83
C TYR A 114 -3.50 8.64 -8.96
N SER A 115 -3.43 9.07 -10.23
CA SER A 115 -3.70 8.17 -11.37
C SER A 115 -2.92 8.47 -12.65
N GLN A 116 -2.24 9.63 -12.73
CA GLN A 116 -1.46 10.01 -13.89
C GLN A 116 -0.05 10.42 -13.46
N ASN A 117 0.97 9.79 -14.03
CA ASN A 117 2.35 10.17 -13.87
C ASN A 117 2.63 11.53 -14.52
N LEU A 118 3.35 12.38 -13.79
CA LEU A 118 3.84 13.68 -14.21
C LEU A 118 5.34 13.58 -14.47
N PHE A 119 5.74 14.03 -15.65
CA PHE A 119 7.15 14.13 -16.00
C PHE A 119 7.39 15.40 -16.80
N SER A 120 8.63 15.87 -16.78
CA SER A 120 9.06 17.03 -17.56
C SER A 120 10.27 16.70 -18.40
N ASP A 121 10.40 17.42 -19.51
CA ASP A 121 11.69 17.66 -20.17
C ASP A 121 12.06 19.14 -20.05
N LYS A 122 12.99 19.62 -20.87
CA LYS A 122 13.40 21.03 -20.88
C LYS A 122 12.29 22.02 -21.24
N GLN A 123 11.30 21.60 -22.03
CA GLN A 123 10.29 22.50 -22.60
C GLN A 123 8.89 22.25 -22.05
N PHE A 124 8.54 21.00 -21.78
CA PHE A 124 7.18 20.60 -21.47
C PHE A 124 7.07 19.83 -20.16
N ILE A 125 5.93 20.01 -19.50
CA ILE A 125 5.41 19.09 -18.48
C ILE A 125 4.34 18.23 -19.15
N TYR A 126 4.32 16.94 -18.85
CA TYR A 126 3.39 15.97 -19.41
C TYR A 126 2.61 15.26 -18.30
N THR A 127 1.34 14.97 -18.56
CA THR A 127 0.55 14.00 -17.78
C THR A 127 0.33 12.74 -18.60
N TYR A 128 0.64 11.59 -18.02
CA TYR A 128 0.55 10.30 -18.69
C TYR A 128 -0.06 9.25 -17.77
N SER A 129 -0.91 8.37 -18.32
CA SER A 129 -1.47 7.25 -17.57
C SER A 129 -1.49 6.01 -18.48
N PRO A 130 -0.84 4.90 -18.08
CA PRO A 130 -0.75 3.70 -18.91
C PRO A 130 -2.04 2.88 -18.92
N ASN A 131 -2.96 3.11 -17.98
CA ASN A 131 -4.28 2.46 -17.94
C ASN A 131 -5.21 2.96 -19.06
N PHE A 132 -4.82 4.00 -19.79
CA PHE A 132 -5.43 4.32 -21.07
C PHE A 132 -4.83 3.40 -22.13
N LEU A 133 -5.54 2.28 -22.37
CA LEU A 133 -5.37 1.43 -23.54
C LEU A 133 -5.02 2.25 -24.79
N LYS A 134 -4.29 1.60 -25.72
CA LYS A 134 -3.71 2.05 -27.01
C LYS A 134 -4.55 3.02 -27.90
N TYR A 135 -5.78 3.39 -27.51
CA TYR A 135 -6.73 4.13 -28.32
C TYR A 135 -7.43 5.35 -27.66
N GLN A 136 -7.21 5.71 -26.37
CA GLN A 136 -8.06 6.76 -25.75
C GLN A 136 -7.43 7.79 -24.77
N GLY A 137 -6.10 7.87 -24.62
CA GLY A 137 -5.48 8.93 -23.79
C GLY A 137 -4.73 9.96 -24.64
N THR A 138 -5.22 11.19 -24.75
CA THR A 138 -4.39 12.30 -25.24
C THR A 138 -3.39 12.66 -24.14
N VAL A 139 -2.09 12.45 -24.37
CA VAL A 139 -1.06 13.00 -23.49
C VAL A 139 -1.26 14.51 -23.46
N LYS A 140 -1.60 15.05 -22.28
CA LYS A 140 -1.64 16.50 -22.12
C LYS A 140 -0.23 16.98 -21.85
N LYS A 141 0.13 18.07 -22.49
CA LYS A 141 1.39 18.76 -22.26
C LYS A 141 1.16 20.23 -21.99
N LEU A 142 2.08 20.80 -21.24
CA LEU A 142 2.09 22.20 -20.82
C LEU A 142 3.47 22.75 -21.15
N ASP A 143 3.51 23.76 -22.02
CA ASP A 143 4.75 24.46 -22.35
C ASP A 143 5.17 25.33 -21.17
N VAL A 144 6.40 25.13 -20.70
CA VAL A 144 7.02 25.89 -19.61
C VAL A 144 8.34 26.53 -20.05
N SER A 145 8.62 26.62 -21.36
CA SER A 145 9.86 27.20 -21.89
C SER A 145 10.08 28.66 -21.50
N ASP A 146 9.01 29.41 -21.27
CA ASP A 146 9.07 30.80 -20.84
C ASP A 146 9.22 31.00 -19.33
N TYR A 147 9.32 29.90 -18.56
CA TYR A 147 9.37 29.93 -17.10
C TYR A 147 10.71 29.40 -16.56
N THR A 148 11.16 30.01 -15.46
CA THR A 148 12.24 29.48 -14.63
C THR A 148 11.67 28.53 -13.59
N ARG A 149 12.17 27.30 -13.53
CA ARG A 149 11.75 26.31 -12.52
C ARG A 149 12.32 26.68 -11.15
N ILE A 150 11.45 26.89 -10.17
CA ILE A 150 11.84 27.04 -8.75
C ILE A 150 11.92 25.65 -8.11
N ASN A 151 10.89 24.83 -8.30
CA ASN A 151 10.85 23.40 -8.00
C ASN A 151 9.88 22.70 -8.96
N ASP A 152 9.66 21.40 -8.81
CA ASP A 152 8.85 20.57 -9.72
C ASP A 152 7.39 21.04 -9.86
N TYR A 153 6.90 21.80 -8.88
CA TYR A 153 5.52 22.29 -8.83
C TYR A 153 5.43 23.82 -8.84
N VAL A 154 6.53 24.56 -8.88
CA VAL A 154 6.54 26.03 -8.81
C VAL A 154 7.50 26.62 -9.84
N TYR A 155 6.97 27.58 -10.59
CA TYR A 155 7.60 28.21 -11.74
C TYR A 155 7.52 29.73 -11.59
N GLU A 156 8.54 30.42 -12.05
CA GLU A 156 8.63 31.88 -12.08
C GLU A 156 8.62 32.35 -13.53
N ASP A 157 7.77 33.32 -13.84
CA ASP A 157 7.74 33.93 -15.17
C ASP A 157 8.80 35.05 -15.32
N LYS A 158 8.89 35.65 -16.50
CA LYS A 158 9.84 36.75 -16.77
C LYS A 158 9.55 38.03 -15.96
N SER A 159 8.35 38.18 -15.41
CA SER A 159 7.98 39.33 -14.57
C SER A 159 8.33 39.13 -13.09
N GLY A 160 8.77 37.92 -12.71
CA GLY A 160 9.09 37.53 -11.33
C GLY A 160 7.88 37.01 -10.55
N GLU A 161 6.73 36.84 -11.21
CA GLU A 161 5.51 36.29 -10.65
C GLU A 161 5.61 34.76 -10.54
N LEU A 162 5.10 34.22 -9.43
CA LEU A 162 5.13 32.78 -9.16
C LEU A 162 3.83 32.11 -9.63
N PHE A 163 4.00 30.93 -10.18
CA PHE A 163 2.92 30.06 -10.64
C PHE A 163 3.13 28.66 -10.09
N PHE A 164 2.07 28.02 -9.62
CA PHE A 164 2.11 26.61 -9.23
C PHE A 164 1.52 25.72 -10.32
N LEU A 165 2.05 24.51 -10.43
CA LEU A 165 1.52 23.45 -11.28
C LEU A 165 0.21 22.94 -10.69
N ASN A 166 -0.90 23.32 -11.30
CA ASN A 166 -2.22 22.83 -10.94
C ASN A 166 -2.56 21.59 -11.78
N THR A 167 -2.97 20.52 -11.11
CA THR A 167 -3.25 19.22 -11.72
C THR A 167 -4.72 18.80 -11.56
N THR A 168 -5.38 19.28 -10.50
CA THR A 168 -6.77 18.92 -10.11
C THR A 168 -7.85 19.34 -11.12
N ASN A 169 -7.59 20.32 -11.98
CA ASN A 169 -8.54 20.78 -13.00
C ASN A 169 -7.88 20.94 -14.38
N GLY A 170 -7.05 19.95 -14.73
CA GLY A 170 -6.23 19.95 -15.94
C GLY A 170 -4.82 20.48 -15.68
N LEU A 171 -3.91 20.15 -16.60
CA LEU A 171 -2.49 20.49 -16.51
C LEU A 171 -2.27 21.95 -16.92
N LYS A 172 -2.06 22.84 -15.94
CA LYS A 172 -1.77 24.26 -16.19
C LYS A 172 -0.97 24.92 -15.07
N LEU A 173 -0.26 25.99 -15.40
CA LEU A 173 0.30 26.90 -14.42
C LEU A 173 -0.79 27.88 -13.93
N SER A 174 -0.95 28.00 -12.61
CA SER A 174 -1.88 28.92 -11.97
C SER A 174 -1.09 29.93 -11.15
N LYS A 175 -1.36 31.21 -11.34
CA LYS A 175 -0.68 32.29 -10.60
C LYS A 175 -0.92 32.15 -9.11
N ILE A 176 0.15 32.27 -8.32
CA ILE A 176 0.10 32.30 -6.86
C ILE A 176 -0.18 33.73 -6.39
N ASP A 177 -1.05 33.90 -5.40
CA ASP A 177 -1.27 35.20 -4.76
C ASP A 177 0.03 35.74 -4.14
N ALA A 178 0.50 36.88 -4.68
CA ALA A 178 1.70 37.57 -4.21
C ALA A 178 1.61 38.02 -2.74
N SER A 179 0.40 38.17 -2.19
CA SER A 179 0.18 38.54 -0.79
C SER A 179 0.71 37.51 0.21
N LEU A 180 0.83 36.24 -0.20
CA LEU A 180 1.33 35.14 0.63
C LEU A 180 2.85 35.19 0.90
N LYS A 181 3.60 35.97 0.12
CA LYS A 181 5.05 36.20 0.29
C LYS A 181 5.86 34.90 0.50
N LEU A 182 5.67 33.93 -0.40
CA LEU A 182 6.37 32.64 -0.33
C LEU A 182 7.89 32.84 -0.51
N ASP A 183 8.68 32.12 0.27
CA ASP A 183 10.12 32.11 0.18
C ASP A 183 10.60 31.10 -0.86
N LYS A 184 10.94 31.59 -2.06
CA LYS A 184 11.35 30.77 -3.22
C LYS A 184 12.46 29.77 -2.91
N HIS A 185 13.38 30.10 -1.99
CA HIS A 185 14.54 29.27 -1.68
C HIS A 185 14.23 28.08 -0.77
N SER A 186 13.26 28.22 0.14
CA SER A 186 12.87 27.15 1.07
C SER A 186 11.53 26.48 0.72
N LEU A 187 10.83 26.98 -0.30
CA LEU A 187 9.55 26.46 -0.74
C LEU A 187 9.65 25.03 -1.28
N LYS A 188 8.89 24.14 -0.66
CA LYS A 188 8.76 22.73 -1.04
C LYS A 188 7.29 22.38 -1.27
N HIS A 189 7.06 21.57 -2.30
CA HIS A 189 5.80 20.85 -2.42
C HIS A 189 5.76 19.78 -1.33
N LEU A 190 4.58 19.60 -0.73
CA LEU A 190 4.36 18.53 0.24
C LEU A 190 3.53 17.43 -0.38
N GLN A 191 2.29 17.75 -0.77
CA GLN A 191 1.39 16.84 -1.43
C GLN A 191 0.14 17.56 -1.92
N GLY A 192 -0.33 17.20 -3.13
CA GLY A 192 -1.54 17.79 -3.71
C GLY A 192 -1.42 19.31 -3.76
N GLN A 193 -2.31 20.02 -3.06
CA GLN A 193 -2.33 21.48 -3.01
C GLN A 193 -1.44 22.09 -1.92
N TYR A 194 -0.81 21.27 -1.06
CA TYR A 194 -0.04 21.75 0.09
C TYR A 194 1.43 22.00 -0.24
N PHE A 195 1.92 23.13 0.27
CA PHE A 195 3.31 23.58 0.16
C PHE A 195 3.78 24.07 1.52
N ALA A 196 5.09 24.03 1.79
CA ALA A 196 5.65 24.68 2.98
C ALA A 196 6.99 25.33 2.67
N ASP A 197 7.27 26.40 3.38
CA ASP A 197 8.55 27.10 3.38
C ASP A 197 8.91 27.53 4.82
N LYS A 198 9.91 28.40 4.98
CA LYS A 198 10.32 28.94 6.29
C LYS A 198 9.27 29.84 6.98
N ASN A 199 8.30 30.37 6.23
CA ASN A 199 7.27 31.29 6.69
C ASN A 199 5.98 30.56 7.12
N GLY A 200 5.69 29.37 6.57
CA GLY A 200 4.51 28.60 6.98
C GLY A 200 4.15 27.40 6.11
N LEU A 201 2.97 26.85 6.42
CA LEU A 201 2.23 25.88 5.62
C LEU A 201 1.20 26.61 4.78
N TYR A 202 1.15 26.28 3.50
CA TYR A 202 0.26 26.89 2.51
C TYR A 202 -0.57 25.83 1.81
N ALA A 203 -1.70 26.27 1.29
CA ALA A 203 -2.45 25.50 0.31
C ALA A 203 -2.89 26.38 -0.84
N LEU A 204 -2.57 25.95 -2.06
CA LEU A 204 -2.74 26.75 -3.28
C LEU A 204 -3.88 26.17 -4.15
N GLY A 205 -4.73 27.04 -4.70
CA GLY A 205 -5.81 26.67 -5.59
C GLY A 205 -6.98 25.93 -4.94
N VAL A 206 -7.25 26.16 -3.67
CA VAL A 206 -8.25 25.44 -2.87
C VAL A 206 -9.66 25.96 -3.19
N ARG A 207 -10.64 25.07 -3.41
CA ARG A 207 -12.06 25.45 -3.66
C ARG A 207 -12.99 25.22 -2.47
N TYR A 208 -12.63 24.31 -1.58
CA TYR A 208 -13.46 23.88 -0.45
C TYR A 208 -12.77 24.15 0.88
N PHE A 209 -13.40 24.99 1.71
CA PHE A 209 -12.95 25.29 3.07
C PHE A 209 -13.97 24.73 4.08
N GLY A 210 -13.51 23.80 4.92
CA GLY A 210 -14.19 23.06 6.00
C GLY A 210 -15.69 23.26 6.22
N HIS A 211 -16.43 22.15 6.28
CA HIS A 211 -17.86 22.06 6.60
C HIS A 211 -18.24 22.69 7.96
N MET A 212 -17.28 22.87 8.89
CA MET A 212 -17.52 23.46 10.22
C MET A 212 -17.26 24.97 10.34
N TYR A 213 -16.41 25.56 9.49
CA TYR A 213 -15.97 26.96 9.69
C TYR A 213 -16.44 27.91 8.58
N SER A 214 -16.92 27.39 7.44
CA SER A 214 -17.61 28.22 6.46
C SER A 214 -18.59 27.42 5.61
N LYS A 215 -19.79 27.97 5.39
CA LYS A 215 -20.69 27.52 4.29
C LYS A 215 -20.22 28.03 2.92
N LYS A 216 -19.02 28.61 2.81
CA LYS A 216 -18.56 29.31 1.62
C LYS A 216 -17.78 28.36 0.73
N PHE A 217 -18.51 27.61 -0.09
CA PHE A 217 -17.95 27.14 -1.35
C PHE A 217 -17.43 28.37 -2.11
N SER A 218 -16.13 28.42 -2.39
CA SER A 218 -15.61 29.46 -3.26
C SER A 218 -15.77 28.99 -4.69
N GLN A 219 -16.51 29.75 -5.51
CA GLN A 219 -16.59 29.48 -6.94
C GLN A 219 -15.22 29.62 -7.62
N GLN A 220 -14.31 30.40 -7.03
CA GLN A 220 -12.94 30.57 -7.52
C GLN A 220 -11.93 29.93 -6.56
N PRO A 221 -10.93 29.18 -7.08
CA PRO A 221 -9.81 28.71 -6.27
C PRO A 221 -9.15 29.85 -5.49
N ILE A 222 -8.78 29.62 -4.24
CA ILE A 222 -8.04 30.57 -3.40
C ILE A 222 -6.74 29.96 -2.89
N ASP A 223 -5.74 30.81 -2.69
CA ASP A 223 -4.48 30.46 -2.06
C ASP A 223 -4.51 30.91 -0.60
N ILE A 224 -4.02 30.07 0.31
CA ILE A 224 -4.18 30.28 1.75
C ILE A 224 -2.87 29.98 2.47
N LEU A 225 -2.49 30.85 3.41
CA LEU A 225 -1.58 30.52 4.50
C LEU A 225 -2.35 29.73 5.55
N VAL A 226 -2.18 28.42 5.58
CA VAL A 226 -2.88 27.50 6.48
C VAL A 226 -2.39 27.69 7.93
N GLU A 227 -1.08 27.80 8.11
CA GLU A 227 -0.47 28.04 9.41
C GLU A 227 0.88 28.76 9.26
N SER A 228 1.10 29.83 10.01
CA SER A 228 2.39 30.50 10.04
C SER A 228 3.40 29.73 10.88
N ALA A 229 4.63 29.63 10.40
CA ALA A 229 5.75 29.07 11.13
C ALA A 229 6.37 30.07 12.13
N ASN A 230 6.05 31.37 12.03
CA ASN A 230 6.65 32.44 12.83
C ASN A 230 8.20 32.37 12.88
N GLY A 231 8.83 32.05 11.74
CA GLY A 231 10.29 31.92 11.60
C GLY A 231 10.89 30.62 12.14
N ARG A 232 10.07 29.65 12.58
CA ARG A 232 10.54 28.33 13.02
C ARG A 232 10.65 27.37 11.84
N THR A 233 11.70 26.56 11.80
CA THR A 233 11.76 25.44 10.86
C THR A 233 10.88 24.30 11.37
N ILE A 234 9.71 24.13 10.76
CA ILE A 234 8.78 23.03 11.08
C ILE A 234 8.87 21.99 9.98
N LYS A 235 9.18 20.74 10.34
CA LYS A 235 9.13 19.60 9.41
C LYS A 235 7.72 19.00 9.44
N PRO A 236 6.93 19.06 8.35
CA PRO A 236 5.61 18.45 8.31
C PRO A 236 5.70 16.92 8.38
N ILE A 237 4.71 16.28 9.01
CA ILE A 237 4.45 14.85 8.86
C ILE A 237 3.28 14.70 7.90
N ILE A 238 3.54 14.10 6.74
CA ILE A 238 2.51 13.85 5.73
C ILE A 238 1.98 12.44 5.97
N ALA A 239 0.66 12.29 6.07
CA ALA A 239 -0.02 11.00 6.16
C ALA A 239 -1.09 10.89 5.05
N ARG A 240 -1.65 9.69 4.86
CA ARG A 240 -2.57 9.38 3.75
C ARG A 240 -3.70 10.41 3.64
N ASN A 241 -4.33 10.74 4.76
CA ASN A 241 -5.53 11.56 4.81
C ASN A 241 -5.39 12.82 5.69
N TYR A 242 -4.20 13.11 6.21
CA TYR A 242 -3.94 14.28 7.04
C TYR A 242 -2.48 14.76 6.96
N ILE A 243 -2.24 15.99 7.36
CA ILE A 243 -0.92 16.60 7.53
C ILE A 243 -0.79 17.08 8.97
N VAL A 244 0.31 16.73 9.63
CA VAL A 244 0.71 17.33 10.90
C VAL A 244 1.72 18.43 10.62
N TYR A 245 1.47 19.64 11.13
CA TYR A 245 2.37 20.77 11.04
C TYR A 245 2.48 21.44 12.41
N GLY A 246 3.65 21.34 13.03
CA GLY A 246 3.85 21.78 14.41
C GLY A 246 2.93 20.98 15.36
N ASN A 247 2.08 21.67 16.09
CA ASN A 247 1.11 21.07 17.02
C ASN A 247 -0.31 21.00 16.43
N SER A 248 -0.44 21.12 15.10
CA SER A 248 -1.72 21.17 14.41
C SER A 248 -1.84 20.02 13.43
N VAL A 249 -3.07 19.55 13.23
CA VAL A 249 -3.41 18.47 12.30
C VAL A 249 -4.44 18.99 11.32
N TYR A 250 -4.24 18.71 10.04
CA TYR A 250 -5.12 19.15 8.96
C TYR A 250 -5.59 17.96 8.14
N ALA A 251 -6.91 17.85 7.91
CA ALA A 251 -7.45 16.89 6.95
C ALA A 251 -6.95 17.18 5.53
N LYS A 252 -6.83 16.12 4.73
CA LYS A 252 -6.38 16.16 3.35
C LYS A 252 -7.54 15.93 2.36
N ASN A 253 -7.33 16.31 1.10
CA ASN A 253 -8.18 16.10 -0.08
C ASN A 253 -9.33 17.10 -0.29
N HIS A 254 -10.49 16.89 0.34
CA HIS A 254 -11.72 17.61 -0.03
C HIS A 254 -11.99 18.89 0.76
N SER A 255 -11.34 19.08 1.90
CA SER A 255 -11.43 20.29 2.69
C SER A 255 -10.18 20.45 3.53
N ILE A 256 -9.65 21.67 3.60
CA ILE A 256 -8.62 22.02 4.56
C ILE A 256 -9.31 22.25 5.89
N GLU A 257 -9.38 21.21 6.70
CA GLU A 257 -10.02 21.25 8.00
C GLU A 257 -8.97 21.00 9.08
N LYS A 258 -8.84 21.93 10.02
CA LYS A 258 -8.00 21.71 11.20
C LYS A 258 -8.72 20.74 12.14
N LEU A 259 -8.16 19.55 12.29
CA LEU A 259 -8.64 18.53 13.21
C LEU A 259 -8.20 18.92 14.63
N LYS A 260 -9.15 19.00 15.55
CA LYS A 260 -8.88 19.29 16.97
C LYS A 260 -8.30 18.02 17.63
N LEU A 261 -7.02 17.78 17.42
CA LEU A 261 -6.30 16.61 17.92
C LEU A 261 -5.02 17.06 18.63
N ASP A 262 -4.72 16.45 19.79
CA ASP A 262 -3.40 16.52 20.41
C ASP A 262 -2.41 15.63 19.65
N VAL A 263 -1.49 16.25 18.90
CA VAL A 263 -0.48 15.59 18.08
C VAL A 263 0.31 14.52 18.84
N ASN A 264 0.55 14.71 20.14
CA ASN A 264 1.37 13.80 20.93
C ASN A 264 0.62 12.54 21.38
N LYS A 265 -0.70 12.48 21.18
CA LYS A 265 -1.57 11.38 21.59
C LYS A 265 -2.33 10.74 20.43
N MET A 266 -2.06 11.20 19.20
CA MET A 266 -2.79 10.76 18.02
C MET A 266 -2.58 9.27 17.75
N ILE A 267 -3.68 8.59 17.44
CA ILE A 267 -3.70 7.21 17.00
C ILE A 267 -4.63 7.11 15.79
N GLU A 268 -4.13 6.54 14.70
CA GLU A 268 -4.92 6.16 13.53
C GLU A 268 -5.36 4.70 13.64
N LEU A 269 -6.64 4.45 13.39
CA LEU A 269 -7.32 3.21 13.69
C LEU A 269 -8.02 2.69 12.45
N LYS A 270 -7.86 1.40 12.18
CA LYS A 270 -8.72 0.67 11.24
C LYS A 270 -9.70 -0.18 12.03
N TRP A 271 -10.99 0.15 11.94
CA TRP A 271 -12.04 -0.55 12.66
C TRP A 271 -12.84 -1.46 11.73
N GLY A 272 -12.94 -2.72 12.14
CA GLY A 272 -13.81 -3.71 11.52
C GLY A 272 -13.40 -4.23 10.16
N ILE A 273 -14.21 -5.15 9.66
CA ILE A 273 -14.10 -5.74 8.32
C ILE A 273 -14.51 -4.77 7.20
N GLN A 274 -15.19 -3.67 7.55
CA GLN A 274 -15.62 -2.64 6.59
C GLN A 274 -14.54 -1.61 6.26
N ASN A 275 -13.32 -1.78 6.81
CA ASN A 275 -12.19 -0.87 6.59
C ASN A 275 -12.52 0.60 6.91
N ILE A 276 -13.24 0.85 8.01
CA ILE A 276 -13.50 2.22 8.45
C ILE A 276 -12.24 2.73 9.15
N TYR A 277 -11.76 3.92 8.77
CA TYR A 277 -10.58 4.53 9.38
C TYR A 277 -10.99 5.66 10.31
N PHE A 278 -10.42 5.67 11.51
CA PHE A 278 -10.58 6.74 12.48
C PHE A 278 -9.23 7.33 12.87
N ILE A 279 -9.26 8.57 13.35
CA ILE A 279 -8.13 9.19 14.02
C ILE A 279 -8.61 9.85 15.31
N THR A 280 -7.89 9.61 16.41
CA THR A 280 -8.28 10.07 17.74
C THR A 280 -7.07 10.43 18.59
N ASP A 281 -7.26 11.32 19.56
CA ASP A 281 -6.30 11.63 20.64
C ASP A 281 -6.81 11.13 22.02
N GLY A 282 -7.84 10.27 22.03
CA GLY A 282 -8.56 9.78 23.21
C GLY A 282 -9.65 10.73 23.74
N THR A 283 -9.73 11.97 23.24
CA THR A 283 -10.79 12.94 23.59
C THR A 283 -11.67 13.24 22.38
N ASN A 284 -11.04 13.50 21.25
CA ASN A 284 -11.65 13.82 19.96
C ASN A 284 -11.50 12.62 19.02
N LEU A 285 -12.47 12.43 18.14
CA LEU A 285 -12.51 11.32 17.19
C LEU A 285 -13.00 11.84 15.84
N PHE A 286 -12.24 11.54 14.79
CA PHE A 286 -12.57 11.89 13.42
C PHE A 286 -12.64 10.61 12.58
N GLU A 287 -13.64 10.53 11.71
CA GLU A 287 -13.85 9.40 10.80
C GLU A 287 -13.40 9.79 9.40
N ASN A 288 -12.75 8.87 8.69
CA ASN A 288 -12.52 9.03 7.27
C ASN A 288 -13.75 8.56 6.47
N ARG A 289 -14.52 9.52 5.96
CA ARG A 289 -15.53 9.26 4.93
C ARG A 289 -15.12 9.91 3.63
N HIS A 290 -15.19 9.15 2.54
CA HIS A 290 -14.89 9.63 1.19
C HIS A 290 -13.50 10.28 1.08
N SER A 291 -12.47 9.63 1.63
CA SER A 291 -11.06 10.03 1.48
C SER A 291 -10.68 11.32 2.22
N SER A 292 -11.39 11.71 3.28
CA SER A 292 -11.01 12.84 4.14
C SER A 292 -11.52 12.63 5.57
N TYR A 293 -10.72 13.01 6.56
CA TYR A 293 -11.13 13.01 7.97
C TYR A 293 -12.07 14.17 8.26
N ARG A 294 -13.22 13.89 8.87
CA ARG A 294 -14.21 14.87 9.33
C ARG A 294 -14.67 14.52 10.72
N GLU A 295 -15.22 15.50 11.44
CA GLU A 295 -15.90 15.20 12.70
C GLU A 295 -16.97 14.15 12.42
N ALA A 296 -16.97 13.05 13.18
CA ALA A 296 -17.89 11.96 12.92
C ALA A 296 -19.34 12.45 13.12
N GLU A 297 -20.14 12.51 12.04
CA GLU A 297 -21.55 12.96 12.01
C GLU A 297 -22.51 11.97 12.73
N TRP A 298 -22.25 11.58 13.98
CA TRP A 298 -22.73 10.30 14.53
C TRP A 298 -23.54 10.43 15.83
N ASN A 299 -24.47 11.39 15.87
CA ASN A 299 -25.54 11.48 16.89
C ASN A 299 -26.68 10.45 16.67
N LYS A 300 -26.41 9.27 16.08
CA LYS A 300 -27.40 8.19 15.91
C LYS A 300 -27.07 7.05 16.88
N GLU A 301 -28.08 6.63 17.63
CA GLU A 301 -28.04 5.98 18.96
C GLU A 301 -27.35 4.60 19.11
N ASN A 302 -26.51 4.11 18.18
CA ASN A 302 -26.03 2.71 18.21
C ASN A 302 -24.55 2.48 17.84
N HIS A 303 -23.63 3.41 18.14
CA HIS A 303 -22.19 3.24 17.83
C HIS A 303 -21.31 3.11 19.08
N TYR A 304 -21.22 1.91 19.67
CA TYR A 304 -20.44 1.67 20.89
C TYR A 304 -18.92 1.85 20.72
N ALA A 305 -18.38 1.79 19.50
CA ALA A 305 -16.98 2.14 19.26
C ALA A 305 -16.71 3.61 19.71
N ASN A 306 -17.63 4.52 19.42
CA ASN A 306 -17.51 5.92 19.81
C ASN A 306 -17.61 6.11 21.32
N ASP A 307 -18.58 5.46 21.97
CA ASP A 307 -18.75 5.53 23.43
C ASP A 307 -17.49 5.01 24.13
N PHE A 308 -16.92 3.92 23.61
CA PHE A 308 -15.67 3.38 24.11
C PHE A 308 -14.55 4.41 24.02
N PHE A 309 -14.35 5.06 22.86
CA PHE A 309 -13.31 6.08 22.70
C PHE A 309 -13.57 7.37 23.48
N LYS A 310 -14.82 7.76 23.70
CA LYS A 310 -15.18 8.96 24.49
C LYS A 310 -15.26 8.71 25.99
N SER A 311 -15.23 7.46 26.44
CA SER A 311 -15.37 7.10 27.86
C SER A 311 -14.18 7.47 28.75
N GLY A 312 -13.16 8.16 28.22
CA GLY A 312 -11.96 8.55 28.95
C GLY A 312 -10.95 7.41 29.13
N VAL A 313 -11.10 6.33 28.37
CA VAL A 313 -10.12 5.22 28.31
C VAL A 313 -9.00 5.62 27.37
N ASN A 314 -7.76 5.61 27.86
CA ASN A 314 -6.62 5.97 27.03
C ASN A 314 -6.19 4.76 26.20
N LEU A 315 -6.33 4.88 24.89
CA LEU A 315 -5.87 3.85 23.96
C LEU A 315 -4.34 3.84 23.88
N LEU A 316 -3.75 2.65 23.93
CA LEU A 316 -2.31 2.48 23.78
C LEU A 316 -1.95 1.75 22.49
N LYS A 317 -2.73 0.72 22.11
CA LYS A 317 -2.46 -0.09 20.91
C LYS A 317 -3.72 -0.78 20.41
N ILE A 318 -3.85 -0.91 19.09
CA ILE A 318 -4.87 -1.75 18.45
C ILE A 318 -4.16 -2.82 17.63
N PHE A 319 -4.59 -4.06 17.80
CA PHE A 319 -4.06 -5.21 17.06
C PHE A 319 -4.78 -5.35 15.72
N SER A 320 -4.10 -5.92 14.72
CA SER A 320 -4.70 -6.12 13.40
C SER A 320 -6.01 -6.93 13.47
N PRO A 321 -7.06 -6.53 12.72
CA PRO A 321 -8.32 -7.28 12.64
C PRO A 321 -8.19 -8.66 11.96
N GLN A 322 -7.09 -8.91 11.25
CA GLN A 322 -6.84 -10.20 10.59
C GLN A 322 -6.12 -11.21 11.51
N ILE A 323 -5.65 -10.77 12.69
CA ILE A 323 -5.12 -11.70 13.70
C ILE A 323 -6.30 -12.47 14.28
N LYS A 324 -6.19 -13.80 14.28
CA LYS A 324 -7.23 -14.68 14.79
C LYS A 324 -7.03 -14.95 16.26
N PHE A 325 -8.13 -14.96 17.00
CA PHE A 325 -8.15 -15.22 18.43
C PHE A 325 -9.09 -16.37 18.77
N LEU A 326 -8.79 -17.04 19.87
CA LEU A 326 -9.62 -18.08 20.46
C LEU A 326 -9.98 -17.68 21.89
N GLN A 327 -11.23 -17.86 22.27
CA GLN A 327 -11.72 -17.62 23.62
C GLN A 327 -11.64 -18.90 24.45
N GLY A 328 -11.02 -18.83 25.62
CA GLY A 328 -11.08 -19.92 26.61
C GLY A 328 -12.50 -20.12 27.17
N LYS A 329 -12.78 -21.32 27.70
CA LYS A 329 -14.08 -21.63 28.34
C LYS A 329 -14.46 -20.71 29.50
N ASP A 330 -13.47 -20.11 30.16
CA ASP A 330 -13.66 -19.11 31.22
C ASP A 330 -14.26 -17.79 30.73
N LYS A 331 -14.32 -17.58 29.41
CA LYS A 331 -14.76 -16.35 28.71
C LYS A 331 -13.94 -15.09 29.01
N ASN A 332 -12.94 -15.16 29.89
CA ASN A 332 -12.12 -14.02 30.33
C ASN A 332 -10.69 -14.07 29.79
N THR A 333 -10.24 -15.22 29.26
CA THR A 333 -8.92 -15.40 28.67
C THR A 333 -8.99 -15.52 27.15
N LEU A 334 -8.28 -14.63 26.46
CA LEU A 334 -8.18 -14.61 25.00
C LEU A 334 -6.81 -15.14 24.56
N TYR A 335 -6.80 -16.13 23.68
CA TYR A 335 -5.60 -16.73 23.12
C TYR A 335 -5.40 -16.25 21.69
N PHE A 336 -4.16 -15.97 21.30
CA PHE A 336 -3.82 -15.96 19.88
C PHE A 336 -4.07 -17.36 19.31
N SER A 337 -4.61 -17.49 18.09
CA SER A 337 -4.99 -18.80 17.54
C SER A 337 -3.80 -19.74 17.23
N ASN A 338 -2.57 -19.33 17.55
CA ASN A 338 -1.35 -20.11 17.40
C ASN A 338 -1.11 -21.10 18.57
N VAL A 339 -2.08 -21.29 19.46
CA VAL A 339 -2.04 -22.25 20.58
C VAL A 339 -1.81 -23.70 20.13
N LYS A 340 -0.94 -24.41 20.87
CA LYS A 340 -0.88 -25.89 20.87
C LYS A 340 -1.69 -26.45 22.04
N GLY A 341 -2.44 -27.52 21.77
CA GLY A 341 -3.29 -28.22 22.75
C GLY A 341 -4.60 -28.72 22.14
N ASP A 342 -5.48 -29.27 22.98
CA ASP A 342 -6.83 -29.69 22.56
C ASP A 342 -7.67 -28.47 22.15
N LYS A 343 -7.91 -28.34 20.85
CA LYS A 343 -8.66 -27.21 20.28
C LYS A 343 -10.13 -27.17 20.73
N ASN A 344 -10.68 -28.29 21.23
CA ASN A 344 -12.04 -28.33 21.77
C ASN A 344 -12.21 -27.55 23.09
N GLN A 345 -11.11 -27.04 23.65
CA GLN A 345 -11.14 -26.19 24.83
C GLN A 345 -11.39 -24.71 24.52
N TYR A 346 -11.49 -24.34 23.24
CA TYR A 346 -11.62 -22.95 22.82
C TYR A 346 -12.77 -22.71 21.84
N THR A 347 -13.25 -21.47 21.78
CA THR A 347 -14.21 -21.00 20.76
C THR A 347 -13.55 -19.95 19.89
N GLU A 348 -13.63 -20.06 18.57
CA GLU A 348 -13.08 -19.05 17.66
C GLU A 348 -13.77 -17.70 17.86
N LYS A 349 -12.97 -16.63 17.98
CA LYS A 349 -13.46 -15.26 18.17
C LYS A 349 -12.88 -14.38 17.06
N HIS A 350 -13.75 -13.82 16.25
CA HIS A 350 -13.37 -12.84 15.23
C HIS A 350 -13.55 -11.44 15.78
N GLY A 351 -12.58 -10.55 15.59
CA GLY A 351 -12.67 -9.20 16.12
C GLY A 351 -11.32 -8.53 16.28
N ILE A 352 -11.30 -7.47 17.09
CA ILE A 352 -10.12 -6.63 17.29
C ILE A 352 -9.77 -6.63 18.78
N LEU A 353 -8.51 -6.98 19.08
CA LEU A 353 -7.94 -6.77 20.41
C LEU A 353 -7.46 -5.31 20.53
N ILE A 354 -7.74 -4.70 21.68
CA ILE A 354 -7.45 -3.30 22.00
C ILE A 354 -6.72 -3.28 23.34
N LYS A 355 -5.56 -2.64 23.38
CA LYS A 355 -4.81 -2.36 24.62
C LYS A 355 -5.05 -0.91 25.03
N THR A 356 -5.37 -0.75 26.30
CA THR A 356 -5.62 0.53 26.96
C THR A 356 -4.80 0.62 28.25
N ASP A 357 -4.78 1.79 28.86
CA ASP A 357 -4.26 2.01 30.21
C ASP A 357 -5.00 1.17 31.28
N GLN A 358 -6.26 0.82 31.05
CA GLN A 358 -7.09 0.03 31.98
C GLN A 358 -7.05 -1.49 31.74
N GLY A 359 -6.28 -1.96 30.75
CA GLY A 359 -6.15 -3.37 30.39
C GLY A 359 -6.50 -3.67 28.94
N TYR A 360 -6.88 -4.91 28.66
CA TYR A 360 -7.25 -5.36 27.31
C TYR A 360 -8.76 -5.38 27.13
N TYR A 361 -9.21 -5.03 25.94
CA TYR A 361 -10.60 -5.09 25.50
C TYR A 361 -10.69 -5.78 24.14
N PHE A 362 -11.79 -6.46 23.86
CA PHE A 362 -12.02 -7.14 22.61
C PHE A 362 -13.34 -6.69 21.96
N ALA A 363 -13.26 -6.15 20.75
CA ALA A 363 -14.41 -5.76 19.95
C ALA A 363 -14.84 -6.91 19.04
N ASN A 364 -15.90 -7.62 19.42
CA ASN A 364 -16.38 -8.80 18.70
C ASN A 364 -16.95 -8.45 17.32
N MET A 365 -16.61 -9.26 16.31
CA MET A 365 -16.89 -9.08 14.88
C MET A 365 -16.37 -7.77 14.26
N GLY A 366 -15.68 -6.93 15.04
CA GLY A 366 -15.22 -5.61 14.59
C GLY A 366 -16.33 -4.69 14.10
N ARG A 367 -17.59 -4.92 14.44
CA ARG A 367 -18.68 -4.02 14.04
C ARG A 367 -18.67 -2.77 14.92
N ALA A 368 -18.99 -1.61 14.36
CA ALA A 368 -18.98 -0.34 15.09
C ALA A 368 -20.12 -0.24 16.13
N ASP A 369 -21.11 -1.14 16.05
CA ASP A 369 -22.29 -1.28 16.92
C ASP A 369 -22.14 -2.41 17.96
N THR A 370 -20.92 -2.93 18.19
CA THR A 370 -20.66 -3.87 19.28
C THR A 370 -19.76 -3.23 20.33
N LYS A 371 -20.18 -3.23 21.59
CA LYS A 371 -19.37 -2.72 22.71
C LYS A 371 -18.15 -3.62 22.96
N PRO A 372 -16.93 -3.07 23.05
CA PRO A 372 -15.77 -3.85 23.43
C PRO A 372 -15.91 -4.45 24.84
N GLU A 373 -15.58 -5.73 24.97
CA GLU A 373 -15.62 -6.49 26.23
C GLU A 373 -14.25 -6.48 26.90
N LYS A 374 -14.17 -6.28 28.22
CA LYS A 374 -12.89 -6.36 28.94
C LYS A 374 -12.38 -7.80 28.97
N ILE A 375 -11.10 -7.97 28.70
CA ILE A 375 -10.37 -9.25 28.74
C ILE A 375 -9.40 -9.22 29.91
N ALA A 376 -9.44 -10.25 30.75
CA ALA A 376 -8.57 -10.34 31.91
C ALA A 376 -7.14 -10.73 31.51
N ASN A 377 -7.02 -11.78 30.68
CA ASN A 377 -5.74 -12.36 30.30
C ASN A 377 -5.65 -12.50 28.78
N VAL A 378 -4.49 -12.18 28.23
CA VAL A 378 -4.14 -12.45 26.84
C VAL A 378 -2.98 -13.44 26.82
N VAL A 379 -3.10 -14.50 26.03
CA VAL A 379 -2.14 -15.61 26.01
C VAL A 379 -1.68 -15.86 24.58
N ILE A 380 -0.39 -16.13 24.41
CA ILE A 380 0.22 -16.45 23.12
C ILE A 380 1.10 -17.69 23.25
N TYR A 381 1.19 -18.50 22.19
CA TYR A 381 2.12 -19.62 22.17
C TYR A 381 3.52 -19.14 21.75
N ASN A 382 4.51 -19.43 22.59
CA ASN A 382 5.92 -19.13 22.34
C ASN A 382 6.58 -20.31 21.61
N GLN A 383 6.98 -20.08 20.37
CA GLN A 383 7.59 -21.09 19.51
C GLN A 383 8.92 -21.63 20.05
N LYS A 384 9.67 -20.80 20.77
CA LYS A 384 10.99 -21.15 21.31
C LYS A 384 10.88 -22.02 22.56
N THR A 385 10.02 -21.65 23.50
CA THR A 385 9.81 -22.42 24.76
C THR A 385 8.83 -23.57 24.58
N LYS A 386 8.07 -23.57 23.48
CA LYS A 386 7.01 -24.54 23.15
C LYS A 386 5.88 -24.55 24.19
N GLN A 387 5.57 -23.40 24.79
CA GLN A 387 4.55 -23.25 25.84
C GLN A 387 3.63 -22.06 25.57
N ASN A 388 2.40 -22.14 26.08
CA ASN A 388 1.51 -20.99 26.16
C ASN A 388 1.97 -20.11 27.33
N GLU A 389 2.12 -18.82 27.09
CA GLU A 389 2.56 -17.86 28.09
C GLU A 389 1.69 -16.60 28.06
N GLU A 390 1.71 -15.85 29.15
CA GLU A 390 1.09 -14.53 29.18
C GLU A 390 1.70 -13.64 28.09
N PHE A 391 0.84 -12.93 27.38
CA PHE A 391 1.23 -12.10 26.25
C PHE A 391 1.93 -10.83 26.72
N GLU A 392 3.21 -10.69 26.33
CA GLU A 392 4.03 -9.51 26.60
C GLU A 392 3.97 -8.53 25.41
N ASP A 393 3.25 -7.42 25.56
CA ASP A 393 3.05 -6.43 24.49
C ASP A 393 4.36 -5.80 23.97
N SER A 394 5.35 -5.63 24.85
CA SER A 394 6.67 -5.08 24.50
C SER A 394 7.46 -5.97 23.53
N GLU A 395 7.16 -7.26 23.49
CA GLU A 395 7.80 -8.24 22.61
C GLU A 395 7.01 -8.47 21.31
N PHE A 396 5.88 -7.77 21.13
CA PHE A 396 4.98 -7.92 20.00
C PHE A 396 5.09 -6.77 19.00
N LEU A 397 5.37 -7.14 17.76
CA LEU A 397 5.42 -6.24 16.62
C LEU A 397 4.36 -6.66 15.59
N ASN A 398 3.40 -5.76 15.34
CA ASN A 398 2.50 -5.91 14.21
C ASN A 398 3.24 -5.46 12.94
N ILE A 399 3.42 -6.35 11.98
CA ILE A 399 4.10 -6.05 10.71
C ILE A 399 3.00 -5.65 9.71
N GLU A 400 2.29 -6.61 9.15
CA GLU A 400 1.17 -6.36 8.24
C GLU A 400 -0.11 -6.95 8.83
N GLU A 401 -1.28 -6.71 8.22
CA GLU A 401 -2.53 -7.20 8.79
C GLU A 401 -2.49 -8.69 9.20
N ARG A 402 -1.91 -9.54 8.35
CA ARG A 402 -1.81 -10.99 8.57
C ARG A 402 -0.49 -11.43 9.18
N ILE A 403 0.42 -10.50 9.49
CA ILE A 403 1.82 -10.80 9.79
C ILE A 403 2.26 -10.07 11.04
N PHE A 404 2.75 -10.82 12.02
CA PHE A 404 3.28 -10.25 13.25
C PHE A 404 4.53 -11.00 13.69
N ALA A 405 5.32 -10.37 14.56
CA ALA A 405 6.42 -11.02 15.25
C ALA A 405 6.19 -10.99 16.76
N TYR A 406 6.54 -12.09 17.43
CA TYR A 406 6.54 -12.18 18.89
C TYR A 406 7.82 -12.86 19.37
N LYS A 407 8.58 -12.18 20.24
CA LYS A 407 9.91 -12.64 20.74
C LYS A 407 10.83 -13.09 19.58
N GLY A 408 10.81 -12.36 18.48
CA GLY A 408 11.62 -12.61 17.27
C GLY A 408 11.13 -13.72 16.33
N ASN A 409 10.01 -14.39 16.62
CA ASN A 409 9.40 -15.38 15.73
C ASN A 409 8.32 -14.71 14.87
N VAL A 410 8.43 -14.80 13.55
CA VAL A 410 7.46 -14.21 12.63
C VAL A 410 6.34 -15.22 12.35
N SER A 411 5.11 -14.74 12.36
CA SER A 411 3.93 -15.52 12.05
C SER A 411 3.13 -14.89 10.92
N PHE A 412 2.58 -15.74 10.04
CA PHE A 412 1.60 -15.40 8.99
C PHE A 412 0.29 -16.12 9.31
N ASP A 413 -0.83 -15.39 9.39
CA ASP A 413 -2.15 -15.94 9.78
C ASP A 413 -2.07 -16.80 11.07
N ASN A 414 -1.33 -16.30 12.06
CA ASN A 414 -1.04 -16.98 13.34
C ASN A 414 -0.23 -18.30 13.21
N MET A 415 0.34 -18.61 12.05
CA MET A 415 1.24 -19.75 11.86
C MET A 415 2.70 -19.26 11.77
N PRO A 416 3.65 -19.88 12.48
CA PRO A 416 5.05 -19.47 12.41
C PRO A 416 5.62 -19.68 11.00
N ILE A 417 6.51 -18.78 10.58
CA ILE A 417 7.26 -18.89 9.33
C ILE A 417 8.55 -19.67 9.59
N LYS A 418 8.75 -20.78 8.87
CA LYS A 418 9.83 -21.75 9.09
C LYS A 418 11.23 -21.11 8.99
N GLU A 419 11.43 -20.28 7.97
CA GLU A 419 12.74 -19.75 7.59
C GLU A 419 13.16 -18.52 8.39
N ILE A 420 12.23 -17.88 9.11
CA ILE A 420 12.50 -16.61 9.81
C ILE A 420 12.44 -16.85 11.32
N ASN A 421 13.61 -17.07 11.91
CA ASN A 421 13.77 -17.21 13.35
C ASN A 421 14.68 -16.11 13.91
N ASN A 422 14.29 -15.55 15.07
CA ASN A 422 15.02 -14.49 15.77
C ASN A 422 15.25 -13.21 14.94
N ALA A 423 14.34 -12.89 14.01
CA ALA A 423 14.41 -11.64 13.29
C ALA A 423 14.10 -10.48 14.25
N LYS A 424 15.13 -9.68 14.54
CA LYS A 424 15.02 -8.50 15.40
C LYS A 424 14.83 -7.27 14.53
N ASN A 425 14.02 -6.32 14.99
CA ASN A 425 13.82 -5.03 14.34
C ASN A 425 13.31 -5.13 12.90
N LEU A 426 12.39 -6.07 12.64
CA LEU A 426 11.70 -6.14 11.35
C LEU A 426 10.96 -4.82 11.12
N GLN A 427 11.16 -4.23 9.95
CA GLN A 427 10.48 -3.01 9.57
C GLN A 427 10.15 -3.07 8.09
N PHE A 428 9.07 -2.42 7.67
CA PHE A 428 8.86 -2.26 6.24
C PHE A 428 9.99 -1.47 5.63
N PHE A 429 10.37 -1.88 4.42
CA PHE A 429 11.15 -1.02 3.58
C PHE A 429 10.29 0.16 3.16
N VAL A 430 10.65 1.34 3.66
CA VAL A 430 10.02 2.61 3.28
C VAL A 430 11.02 3.41 2.45
N GLY A 431 10.75 3.49 1.14
CA GLY A 431 11.58 4.26 0.21
C GLY A 431 10.83 5.51 -0.23
N ILE A 432 11.38 6.70 0.04
CA ILE A 432 10.82 7.97 -0.46
C ILE A 432 9.32 8.09 -0.11
N GLY A 433 8.93 7.83 1.15
CA GLY A 433 7.53 7.90 1.61
C GLY A 433 6.63 6.73 1.22
N ILE A 434 7.11 5.79 0.41
CA ILE A 434 6.36 4.62 -0.05
C ILE A 434 6.55 3.48 0.95
N LYS A 435 5.50 3.10 1.70
CA LYS A 435 5.48 1.84 2.44
C LYS A 435 5.34 0.70 1.42
N THR A 436 6.38 -0.10 1.28
CA THR A 436 6.37 -1.21 0.32
C THR A 436 5.89 -2.50 0.96
N ASN A 437 5.62 -3.52 0.15
CA ASN A 437 5.31 -4.86 0.61
C ASN A 437 6.57 -5.66 0.98
N PHE A 438 7.71 -5.00 1.14
CA PHE A 438 8.94 -5.63 1.58
C PHE A 438 9.21 -5.27 3.03
N VAL A 439 9.71 -6.23 3.78
CA VAL A 439 10.20 -6.04 5.15
C VAL A 439 11.67 -6.39 5.18
N THR A 440 12.42 -5.62 5.94
CA THR A 440 13.85 -5.82 6.12
C THR A 440 14.19 -6.06 7.57
N SER A 441 15.20 -6.89 7.77
CA SER A 441 15.92 -7.06 9.02
C SER A 441 17.39 -7.22 8.65
N SER A 442 18.18 -6.17 8.88
CA SER A 442 19.60 -6.12 8.49
C SER A 442 19.81 -6.37 6.99
N ASP A 443 20.39 -7.51 6.61
CA ASP A 443 20.73 -7.91 5.24
C ASP A 443 19.68 -8.82 4.58
N THR A 444 18.55 -9.03 5.26
CA THR A 444 17.47 -9.90 4.79
C THR A 444 16.31 -9.06 4.27
N LEU A 445 15.91 -9.33 3.03
CA LEU A 445 14.73 -8.79 2.38
C LEU A 445 13.65 -9.87 2.31
N ILE A 446 12.47 -9.56 2.82
CA ILE A 446 11.32 -10.47 2.84
C ILE A 446 10.19 -9.81 2.07
N ALA A 447 9.72 -10.46 1.01
CA ALA A 447 8.61 -10.00 0.20
C ALA A 447 7.28 -10.51 0.78
N PHE A 448 6.47 -9.59 1.29
CA PHE A 448 5.15 -9.85 1.88
C PHE A 448 3.95 -9.50 0.97
N GLY A 449 4.21 -9.13 -0.30
CA GLY A 449 3.18 -8.63 -1.22
C GLY A 449 2.37 -9.71 -1.93
N ASN A 450 1.07 -9.45 -2.12
CA ASN A 450 0.16 -10.23 -2.98
C ASN A 450 0.26 -11.75 -2.85
N PHE A 451 0.30 -12.28 -1.62
CA PHE A 451 0.24 -13.72 -1.39
C PHE A 451 -1.11 -14.31 -1.82
N GLY A 452 -1.08 -15.09 -2.89
CA GLY A 452 -2.16 -16.02 -3.25
C GLY A 452 -1.79 -17.43 -2.79
N GLY A 453 -2.27 -17.82 -1.61
CA GLY A 453 -1.94 -19.12 -1.00
C GLY A 453 -0.51 -19.20 -0.47
N TYR A 454 -0.25 -20.25 0.31
CA TYR A 454 1.06 -20.53 0.89
C TYR A 454 1.28 -22.04 1.00
N GLN A 455 2.53 -22.45 1.00
CA GLN A 455 2.89 -23.83 1.36
C GLN A 455 3.06 -23.91 2.87
N SER A 456 2.57 -25.00 3.45
CA SER A 456 2.76 -25.27 4.87
C SER A 456 3.16 -26.72 5.10
N GLU A 457 3.94 -26.95 6.14
CA GLU A 457 4.40 -28.27 6.56
C GLU A 457 4.10 -28.48 8.05
N ILE A 458 3.85 -29.72 8.46
CA ILE A 458 3.74 -30.07 9.87
C ILE A 458 5.14 -30.39 10.38
N ILE A 459 5.66 -29.56 11.28
CA ILE A 459 6.96 -29.72 11.92
C ILE A 459 6.74 -29.74 13.43
N ASP A 460 7.24 -30.78 14.11
CA ASP A 460 7.03 -30.99 15.55
C ASP A 460 5.56 -30.91 15.99
N GLY A 461 4.64 -31.43 15.17
CA GLY A 461 3.19 -31.41 15.42
C GLY A 461 2.54 -30.02 15.34
N GLY A 462 3.24 -29.01 14.83
CA GLY A 462 2.69 -27.69 14.52
C GLY A 462 2.75 -27.38 13.03
N GLN A 463 1.71 -26.76 12.48
CA GLN A 463 1.73 -26.27 11.10
C GLN A 463 2.61 -25.02 11.02
N GLN A 464 3.60 -25.03 10.13
CA GLN A 464 4.46 -23.89 9.83
C GLN A 464 4.33 -23.51 8.36
N VAL A 465 4.47 -22.22 8.07
CA VAL A 465 4.41 -21.69 6.70
C VAL A 465 5.81 -21.61 6.11
N ILE A 466 5.94 -21.98 4.83
CA ILE A 466 7.20 -22.00 4.09
C ILE A 466 7.27 -20.74 3.23
N PHE A 467 8.26 -19.88 3.49
CA PHE A 467 8.49 -18.59 2.84
C PHE A 467 9.80 -18.52 2.03
N GLU A 468 10.48 -19.65 1.78
CA GLU A 468 11.77 -19.68 1.05
C GLU A 468 11.78 -18.86 -0.25
N LYS A 469 10.73 -18.92 -1.07
CA LYS A 469 10.62 -18.18 -2.36
C LYS A 469 10.41 -16.67 -2.22
N TRP A 470 10.26 -16.17 -1.00
CA TRP A 470 9.95 -14.78 -0.69
C TRP A 470 11.06 -14.09 0.09
N ILE A 471 12.10 -14.83 0.49
CA ILE A 471 13.17 -14.33 1.33
C ILE A 471 14.46 -14.29 0.51
N LYS A 472 15.17 -13.17 0.62
CA LYS A 472 16.54 -13.05 0.11
C LYS A 472 17.45 -12.54 1.22
N THR A 473 18.51 -13.28 1.50
CA THR A 473 19.61 -12.86 2.38
C THR A 473 20.77 -12.25 1.58
N GLY A 474 21.63 -11.50 2.27
CA GLY A 474 22.80 -10.83 1.67
C GLY A 474 22.44 -9.66 0.76
N VAL A 475 21.30 -9.01 0.98
CA VAL A 475 20.89 -7.81 0.24
C VAL A 475 21.41 -6.56 0.97
N ASP A 476 22.09 -5.68 0.24
CA ASP A 476 22.45 -4.36 0.75
C ASP A 476 21.21 -3.44 0.69
N VAL A 477 20.39 -3.52 1.74
CA VAL A 477 19.12 -2.77 1.82
C VAL A 477 19.30 -1.25 1.72
N THR A 478 20.50 -0.73 1.99
CA THR A 478 20.80 0.71 1.93
C THR A 478 20.84 1.24 0.50
N LYS A 479 21.06 0.38 -0.48
CA LYS A 479 21.10 0.73 -1.91
C LYS A 479 19.75 0.57 -2.62
N LEU A 480 18.79 -0.07 -1.97
CA LEU A 480 17.46 -0.27 -2.53
C LEU A 480 16.72 1.07 -2.63
N LYS A 481 15.94 1.22 -3.69
CA LYS A 481 14.98 2.30 -3.88
C LYS A 481 13.62 1.68 -4.18
N ALA A 482 12.57 2.28 -3.62
CA ALA A 482 11.21 1.88 -3.94
C ALA A 482 10.80 2.46 -5.29
N VAL A 483 10.27 1.62 -6.18
CA VAL A 483 9.56 2.06 -7.39
C VAL A 483 8.08 2.17 -7.03
N ASN A 484 7.49 1.06 -6.59
CA ASN A 484 6.11 1.00 -6.10
C ASN A 484 6.01 -0.01 -4.94
N LYS A 485 4.78 -0.27 -4.45
CA LYS A 485 4.57 -1.21 -3.33
C LYS A 485 5.15 -2.61 -3.57
N ASN A 486 5.20 -3.07 -4.82
CA ASN A 486 5.61 -4.43 -5.18
C ASN A 486 6.98 -4.52 -5.87
N LEU A 487 7.64 -3.39 -6.14
CA LEU A 487 8.88 -3.34 -6.91
C LEU A 487 9.91 -2.45 -6.23
N LEU A 488 11.03 -3.04 -5.84
CA LEU A 488 12.26 -2.31 -5.48
C LEU A 488 13.28 -2.42 -6.61
N VAL A 489 14.26 -1.53 -6.58
CA VAL A 489 15.33 -1.48 -7.55
C VAL A 489 16.64 -1.05 -6.89
N ASP A 490 17.76 -1.63 -7.32
CA ASP A 490 19.11 -1.11 -7.05
C ASP A 490 19.80 -0.73 -8.39
N GLU A 491 21.10 -0.51 -8.38
CA GLU A 491 21.84 -0.14 -9.59
C GLU A 491 21.95 -1.26 -10.64
N GLN A 492 21.57 -2.50 -10.29
CA GLN A 492 21.81 -3.70 -11.12
C GLN A 492 20.61 -4.64 -11.24
N ASN A 493 19.60 -4.55 -10.38
CA ASN A 493 18.55 -5.54 -10.20
C ASN A 493 17.19 -4.89 -9.92
N PHE A 494 16.15 -5.53 -10.44
CA PHE A 494 14.79 -5.40 -9.92
C PHE A 494 14.52 -6.45 -8.85
N TYR A 495 13.73 -6.09 -7.85
CA TYR A 495 13.19 -6.96 -6.81
C TYR A 495 11.67 -6.86 -6.88
N ASP A 496 11.03 -7.81 -7.54
CA ASP A 496 9.59 -7.80 -7.79
C ASP A 496 8.88 -8.86 -6.92
N CYS A 497 7.79 -8.46 -6.26
CA CYS A 497 6.92 -9.36 -5.52
C CYS A 497 5.47 -9.40 -6.02
N SER A 498 5.18 -8.85 -7.21
CA SER A 498 3.81 -8.77 -7.75
C SER A 498 3.16 -10.13 -7.99
N ASN A 499 3.99 -11.14 -8.29
CA ASN A 499 3.55 -12.47 -8.74
C ASN A 499 3.53 -13.53 -7.61
N GLY A 500 3.42 -13.09 -6.35
CA GLY A 500 3.35 -13.99 -5.20
C GLY A 500 4.64 -14.79 -4.95
N SER A 501 5.80 -14.24 -5.34
CA SER A 501 7.16 -14.73 -5.02
C SER A 501 8.14 -13.57 -5.18
N LEU A 502 9.27 -13.58 -4.46
CA LEU A 502 10.35 -12.62 -4.67
C LEU A 502 11.16 -13.01 -5.91
N GLN A 503 11.03 -12.22 -6.98
CA GLN A 503 11.85 -12.36 -8.19
C GLN A 503 12.94 -11.29 -8.20
N ILE A 504 14.19 -11.73 -8.30
CA ILE A 504 15.34 -10.84 -8.47
C ILE A 504 15.80 -10.93 -9.91
N ILE A 505 15.68 -9.82 -10.64
CA ILE A 505 15.89 -9.77 -12.09
C ILE A 505 17.04 -8.81 -12.37
N PRO A 506 18.26 -9.33 -12.63
CA PRO A 506 19.40 -8.50 -13.00
C PRO A 506 19.16 -7.80 -14.34
N PHE A 507 19.46 -6.50 -14.43
CA PHE A 507 19.32 -5.71 -15.66
C PHE A 507 20.07 -6.33 -16.83
N LYS A 508 21.28 -6.87 -16.56
CA LYS A 508 22.08 -7.56 -17.58
C LYS A 508 21.36 -8.75 -18.19
N LYS A 509 20.53 -9.48 -17.42
CA LYS A 509 19.76 -10.63 -17.92
C LYS A 509 18.57 -10.21 -18.78
N LEU A 510 18.08 -8.98 -18.63
CA LEU A 510 17.07 -8.42 -19.54
C LEU A 510 17.65 -8.14 -20.93
N GLY A 511 18.95 -7.99 -21.10
CA GLY A 511 19.55 -7.76 -22.43
C GLY A 511 19.10 -6.46 -23.11
N LEU A 512 18.60 -5.50 -22.33
CA LEU A 512 18.17 -4.18 -22.80
C LEU A 512 18.57 -3.11 -21.77
N PRO A 513 18.83 -1.86 -22.21
CA PRO A 513 19.13 -0.76 -21.30
C PRO A 513 17.95 -0.46 -20.35
N VAL A 514 18.28 -0.17 -19.09
CA VAL A 514 17.32 0.26 -18.06
C VAL A 514 17.66 1.68 -17.64
N LYS A 515 16.70 2.60 -17.72
CA LYS A 515 16.82 3.98 -17.23
C LYS A 515 15.92 4.17 -16.02
N LEU A 516 16.51 4.59 -14.89
CA LEU A 516 15.80 4.84 -13.64
C LEU A 516 15.45 6.33 -13.51
N LEU A 517 14.17 6.66 -13.57
CA LEU A 517 13.62 8.00 -13.33
C LEU A 517 12.72 7.93 -12.10
N LEU A 518 13.38 7.84 -10.95
CA LEU A 518 12.73 7.64 -9.67
C LEU A 518 12.37 8.98 -9.02
N PRO A 519 11.37 8.99 -8.14
CA PRO A 519 11.05 10.17 -7.35
C PRO A 519 12.25 10.65 -6.54
N THR A 520 12.40 11.96 -6.41
CA THR A 520 13.40 12.57 -5.53
C THR A 520 12.79 13.11 -4.24
N GLU A 521 11.47 13.29 -4.22
CA GLU A 521 10.68 13.74 -3.06
C GLU A 521 9.69 12.65 -2.63
N PRO A 522 9.33 12.57 -1.33
CA PRO A 522 8.44 11.55 -0.80
C PRO A 522 7.11 11.44 -1.58
N ILE A 523 6.81 10.25 -2.10
CA ILE A 523 5.50 9.92 -2.64
C ILE A 523 4.78 9.02 -1.67
N GLN A 524 3.53 9.35 -1.34
CA GLN A 524 2.69 8.43 -0.61
C GLN A 524 1.77 7.68 -1.57
N TYR A 525 2.15 6.43 -1.86
CA TYR A 525 1.28 5.42 -2.43
C TYR A 525 0.61 4.65 -1.31
N ASP A 526 -0.68 4.86 -1.10
CA ASP A 526 -1.51 3.89 -0.39
C ASP A 526 -2.90 3.83 -1.03
N PHE A 527 -3.01 3.02 -2.09
CA PHE A 527 -4.25 2.31 -2.40
C PHE A 527 -4.34 1.08 -1.52
#